data_AF-A0A838PY00-F1
#
_entry.id   AF-A0A838PY00-F1
#
_cell.length_a   1.000
_cell.length_b   1.000
_cell.length_c   1.000
_cell.angle_alpha   90.00
_cell.angle_beta   90.00
_cell.angle_gamma   90.00
#
_symmetry.space_group_name_H-M   'P 1'
#
loop_
_entity.id
_entity.type
_entity.pdbx_description
1 polymer ?
#
loop_
_entity_poly.entity_id
_entity_poly.type
_entity_poly.pdbx_seq_one_letter_code
_entity_poly.pdbx_strand_id
1 'polypeptide(L)'
;MGVATRAGGLQRRLQREHLNTGHDLSRSAFRRNVAEHLGVATVAQAKQRPSVMTDEQVDAVNAWVAGCQVAWMETSSGKQAGQLEKELKSERRPPLTKR
;
A
#
# COMPACT_ATOMS: atom_id res chain seq x y z
N MET A 1 8.46 -17.10 -1.90
CA MET A 1 7.07 -17.54 -1.67
C MET A 1 6.58 -16.90 -0.38
N GLY A 2 5.78 -15.84 -0.46
CA GLY A 2 5.20 -15.19 0.72
C GLY A 2 4.00 -15.99 1.21
N VAL A 3 4.21 -17.03 2.01
CA VAL A 3 3.10 -17.78 2.62
C VAL A 3 2.59 -16.95 3.79
N ALA A 4 1.40 -16.37 3.67
CA ALA A 4 0.74 -15.72 4.80
C ALA A 4 0.19 -16.81 5.73
N THR A 5 1.00 -17.23 6.69
CA THR A 5 0.73 -18.35 7.62
C THR A 5 -0.30 -18.05 8.72
N ARG A 6 -0.98 -16.89 8.69
CA ARG A 6 -2.00 -16.51 9.70
C ARG A 6 -3.40 -16.50 9.11
N ALA A 7 -4.38 -16.92 9.93
CA ALA A 7 -5.81 -16.90 9.60
C ALA A 7 -6.26 -15.51 9.10
N GLY A 8 -6.64 -15.44 7.82
CA GLY A 8 -7.03 -14.23 7.08
C GLY A 8 -6.04 -13.76 6.01
N GLY A 9 -4.85 -14.36 5.92
CA GLY A 9 -3.94 -14.20 4.78
C GLY A 9 -3.48 -12.76 4.49
N LEU A 10 -3.03 -12.54 3.25
CA LEU A 10 -2.66 -11.21 2.73
C LEU A 10 -3.86 -10.25 2.69
N GLN A 11 -5.08 -10.77 2.49
CA GLN A 11 -6.32 -9.99 2.48
C GLN A 11 -6.55 -9.23 3.78
N ARG A 12 -6.49 -9.93 4.92
CA ARG A 12 -6.68 -9.31 6.23
C ARG A 12 -5.58 -8.32 6.58
N ARG A 13 -4.35 -8.58 6.13
CA ARG A 13 -3.23 -7.63 6.26
C ARG A 13 -3.44 -6.38 5.42
N LEU A 14 -3.86 -6.52 4.17
CA LEU A 14 -4.21 -5.40 3.30
C LEU A 14 -5.30 -4.53 3.94
N GLN A 15 -6.37 -5.15 4.45
CA GLN A 15 -7.42 -4.44 5.16
C GLN A 15 -6.92 -3.71 6.42
N ARG A 16 -6.20 -4.40 7.33
CA ARG A 16 -5.77 -3.80 8.60
C ARG A 16 -4.63 -2.79 8.48
N GLU A 17 -3.69 -3.01 7.56
CA GLU A 17 -2.45 -2.24 7.48
C GLU A 17 -2.49 -1.15 6.39
N HIS A 18 -3.24 -1.37 5.31
CA HIS A 18 -3.17 -0.50 4.13
C HIS A 18 -4.49 0.19 3.79
N LEU A 19 -5.63 -0.48 3.94
CA LEU A 19 -6.96 0.10 3.72
C LEU A 19 -7.57 0.68 5.01
N ASN A 20 -6.86 0.56 6.13
CA ASN A 20 -7.29 1.15 7.39
C ASN A 20 -7.13 2.68 7.33
N THR A 21 -8.23 3.39 7.57
CA THR A 21 -8.35 4.85 7.45
C THR A 21 -7.92 5.63 8.70
N GLY A 22 -7.25 4.98 9.67
CA GLY A 22 -6.81 5.66 10.89
C GLY A 22 -5.83 6.82 10.65
N HIS A 23 -5.76 7.77 11.59
CA HIS A 23 -5.00 9.03 11.46
C HIS A 23 -3.47 8.88 11.34
N ASP A 24 -2.89 7.73 11.72
CA ASP A 24 -1.44 7.51 11.71
C ASP A 24 -0.98 6.83 10.41
N LEU A 25 -0.24 7.57 9.56
CA LEU A 25 0.34 7.07 8.30
C LEU A 25 1.64 6.29 8.50
N SER A 26 2.33 6.46 9.64
CA SER A 26 3.73 6.03 9.84
C SER A 26 3.94 4.52 9.73
N ARG A 27 2.89 3.73 9.95
CA ARG A 27 2.92 2.26 9.93
C ARG A 27 2.74 1.67 8.53
N SER A 28 2.24 2.42 7.57
CA SER A 28 1.90 1.92 6.23
C SER A 28 2.85 2.52 5.19
N ALA A 29 3.74 1.70 4.61
CA ALA A 29 4.60 2.15 3.51
C ALA A 29 3.78 2.63 2.30
N PHE A 30 2.69 1.94 2.01
CA PHE A 30 1.76 2.33 0.96
C PHE A 30 1.18 3.72 1.20
N ARG A 31 0.57 3.99 2.36
CA ARG A 31 -0.05 5.29 2.65
C ARG A 31 0.98 6.42 2.68
N ARG A 32 2.23 6.17 3.11
CA ARG A 32 3.33 7.14 3.04
C ARG A 32 3.71 7.49 1.59
N ASN A 33 3.80 6.48 0.71
CA ASN A 33 4.09 6.73 -0.70
C ASN A 33 2.94 7.44 -1.40
N VAL A 34 1.68 7.17 -1.00
CA VAL A 34 0.51 7.91 -1.48
C VAL A 34 0.57 9.37 -1.04
N ALA A 35 0.89 9.65 0.23
CA ALA A 35 1.03 11.03 0.73
C ALA A 35 2.04 11.85 -0.10
N GLU A 36 3.16 11.23 -0.45
CA GLU A 36 4.17 11.87 -1.29
C GLU A 36 3.75 11.99 -2.75
N HIS A 37 3.05 11.00 -3.29
CA HIS A 37 2.50 11.04 -4.64
C HIS A 37 1.45 12.15 -4.83
N LEU A 38 0.62 12.38 -3.82
CA LEU A 38 -0.36 13.45 -3.79
C LEU A 38 0.27 14.83 -3.52
N GLY A 39 1.57 14.88 -3.18
CA GLY A 39 2.26 16.11 -2.82
C GLY A 39 1.85 16.68 -1.45
N VAL A 40 1.14 15.92 -0.62
CA VAL A 40 0.64 16.40 0.69
C VAL A 40 1.70 16.30 1.79
N ALA A 41 2.61 15.33 1.71
CA ALA A 41 3.75 15.21 2.63
C ALA A 41 4.84 14.30 2.04
N THR A 42 6.10 14.52 2.44
CA THR A 42 7.19 13.59 2.12
C THR A 42 7.06 12.27 2.89
N VAL A 43 7.63 11.18 2.39
CA VAL A 43 7.68 9.89 3.11
C VAL A 43 8.37 10.03 4.48
N ALA A 44 9.37 10.91 4.59
CA ALA A 44 10.07 11.17 5.84
C ALA A 44 9.13 11.81 6.89
N GLN A 45 8.39 12.85 6.50
CA GLN A 45 7.38 13.49 7.36
C GLN A 45 6.29 12.51 7.76
N ALA A 46 5.70 11.80 6.80
CA ALA A 46 4.63 10.83 7.05
C ALA A 46 5.07 9.61 7.89
N LYS A 47 6.38 9.41 8.09
CA LYS A 47 6.95 8.34 8.95
C LYS A 47 7.19 8.79 10.40
N GLN A 48 7.17 10.10 10.68
CA GLN A 48 7.51 10.62 12.01
C GLN A 48 6.51 10.16 13.09
N ARG A 49 7.02 9.98 14.31
CA ARG A 49 6.23 9.66 15.50
C ARG A 49 6.67 10.56 16.66
N PRO A 50 5.73 11.23 17.37
CA PRO A 50 4.28 11.29 17.11
C PRO A 50 3.95 11.87 15.72
N SER A 51 2.73 11.59 15.21
CA SER A 51 2.34 12.05 13.87
C SER A 51 2.37 13.57 13.79
N VAL A 52 3.00 14.10 12.75
CA VAL A 52 3.01 15.54 12.40
C VAL A 52 2.06 15.87 11.24
N MET A 53 1.36 14.86 10.72
CA MET A 53 0.39 15.03 9.64
C MET A 53 -0.85 15.75 10.18
N THR A 54 -1.37 16.71 9.43
CA THR A 54 -2.68 17.31 9.72
C THR A 54 -3.80 16.35 9.32
N ASP A 55 -4.99 16.52 9.91
CA ASP A 55 -6.14 15.69 9.57
C ASP A 55 -6.51 15.82 8.08
N GLU A 56 -6.45 17.03 7.52
CA GLU A 56 -6.69 17.28 6.09
C GLU A 56 -5.74 16.46 5.18
N GLN A 57 -4.45 16.39 5.54
CA GLN A 57 -3.49 15.60 4.78
C GLN A 57 -3.79 14.10 4.88
N VAL A 58 -4.21 13.63 6.06
CA VAL A 58 -4.55 12.22 6.25
C VAL A 58 -5.84 11.86 5.52
N ASP A 59 -6.84 12.74 5.52
CA ASP A 59 -8.10 12.56 4.82
C ASP A 59 -7.92 12.49 3.32
N ALA A 60 -7.05 13.33 2.74
CA ALA A 60 -6.69 13.25 1.32
C ALA A 60 -6.09 11.87 0.96
N VAL A 61 -5.19 11.35 1.80
CA VAL A 61 -4.60 10.02 1.61
C VAL A 61 -5.66 8.92 1.74
N ASN A 62 -6.54 9.03 2.74
CA ASN A 62 -7.62 8.08 2.98
C ASN A 62 -8.61 8.03 1.81
N ALA A 63 -9.03 9.18 1.31
CA ALA A 63 -9.93 9.28 0.17
C ALA A 63 -9.33 8.62 -1.08
N TRP A 64 -8.04 8.87 -1.35
CA TRP A 64 -7.35 8.24 -2.48
C TRP A 64 -7.27 6.72 -2.33
N VAL A 65 -6.93 6.23 -1.14
CA VAL A 65 -6.86 4.79 -0.85
C VAL A 65 -8.25 4.14 -0.96
N ALA A 66 -9.30 4.81 -0.49
CA ALA A 66 -10.68 4.32 -0.59
C ALA A 66 -11.17 4.23 -2.05
N GLY A 67 -10.63 5.06 -2.94
CA GLY A 67 -10.89 4.98 -4.38
C GLY A 67 -10.17 3.83 -5.10
N CYS A 68 -9.23 3.14 -4.45
CA CYS A 68 -8.51 2.03 -5.07
C CYS A 68 -9.34 0.74 -5.08
N GLN A 69 -9.38 0.08 -6.24
CA GLN A 69 -9.93 -1.27 -6.37
C GLN A 69 -8.84 -2.33 -6.14
N VAL A 70 -9.21 -3.42 -5.47
CA VAL A 70 -8.30 -4.55 -5.21
C VAL A 70 -8.83 -5.76 -5.95
N ALA A 71 -7.98 -6.36 -6.78
CA ALA A 71 -8.25 -7.62 -7.47
C ALA A 71 -7.28 -8.71 -7.01
N TRP A 72 -7.78 -9.94 -6.97
CA TRP A 72 -6.97 -11.14 -6.71
C TRP A 72 -6.82 -11.92 -8.00
N MET A 73 -5.59 -12.31 -8.32
CA MET A 73 -5.29 -13.17 -9.46
C MET A 73 -4.78 -14.51 -8.94
N GLU A 74 -5.48 -15.57 -9.28
CA GLU A 74 -5.07 -16.93 -8.95
C GLU A 74 -4.18 -17.48 -10.06
N THR A 75 -3.14 -18.21 -9.68
CA THR A 75 -2.26 -18.91 -10.62
C THR A 75 -2.09 -20.35 -10.14
N SER A 76 -1.85 -21.28 -11.06
CA SER A 76 -1.80 -22.70 -10.72
C SER A 76 -0.50 -23.12 -10.03
N SER A 77 0.51 -22.24 -9.98
CA SER A 77 1.77 -22.51 -9.29
C SER A 77 2.52 -21.23 -8.88
N GLY A 78 3.39 -21.33 -7.87
CA GLY A 78 4.26 -20.23 -7.46
C GLY A 78 5.22 -19.74 -8.55
N LYS A 79 5.60 -20.60 -9.50
CA LYS A 79 6.43 -20.21 -10.65
C LYS A 79 5.66 -19.29 -11.59
N GLN A 80 4.38 -19.60 -11.86
CA GLN A 80 3.51 -18.74 -12.66
C GLN A 80 3.22 -17.41 -11.94
N ALA A 81 2.96 -17.43 -10.63
CA ALA A 81 2.80 -16.21 -9.85
C ALA A 81 4.00 -15.26 -9.98
N GLY A 82 5.23 -15.80 -9.88
CA GLY A 82 6.45 -15.00 -10.01
C GLY A 82 6.69 -14.47 -11.43
N GLN A 83 6.24 -15.18 -12.46
CA GLN A 83 6.30 -14.72 -13.84
C GLN A 83 5.29 -13.59 -14.08
N LEU A 84 4.04 -13.79 -13.64
CA LEU A 84 2.99 -12.78 -13.70
C LEU A 84 3.40 -11.49 -12.97
N GLU A 85 4.02 -11.59 -11.78
CA GLU A 85 4.53 -10.44 -11.05
C GLU A 85 5.58 -9.64 -11.86
N LYS A 86 6.50 -10.33 -12.54
CA LYS A 86 7.50 -9.70 -13.39
C LYS A 86 6.88 -9.02 -14.59
N GLU A 87 5.92 -9.67 -15.25
CA GLU A 87 5.19 -9.14 -16.39
C GLU A 87 4.46 -7.85 -16.00
N LEU A 88 3.67 -7.87 -14.93
CA LEU A 88 2.97 -6.70 -14.41
C LEU A 88 3.91 -5.52 -14.10
N LYS A 89 5.07 -5.81 -13.47
CA LYS A 89 6.08 -4.79 -13.17
C LYS A 89 6.79 -4.26 -14.41
N SER A 90 6.93 -5.08 -15.45
CA SER A 90 7.57 -4.71 -16.71
C SER A 90 6.67 -3.86 -17.60
N GLU A 91 5.37 -4.15 -17.61
CA GLU A 91 4.37 -3.44 -18.41
C GLU A 91 4.07 -2.06 -17.82
N ARG A 92 3.99 -1.95 -16.49
CA ARG A 92 3.89 -0.68 -15.78
C ARG A 92 4.69 -0.73 -14.51
N ARG A 93 5.78 0.03 -14.45
CA ARG A 93 6.44 0.31 -13.18
C ARG A 93 5.49 1.17 -12.33
N PRO A 94 4.99 0.69 -11.19
CA PRO A 94 4.02 1.46 -10.43
C PRO A 94 4.69 2.75 -9.92
N PRO A 95 4.08 3.93 -10.10
CA PRO A 95 4.68 5.20 -9.69
C PRO A 95 4.97 5.27 -8.18
N LEU A 96 4.30 4.41 -7.40
CA LEU A 96 4.44 4.30 -5.95
C LEU A 96 5.53 3.32 -5.49
N THR A 97 6.16 2.57 -6.40
CA THR A 97 7.26 1.64 -6.06
C THR A 97 8.59 2.38 -6.07
N LYS A 98 9.03 2.79 -4.87
CA LYS A 98 10.38 3.37 -4.65
C LYS A 98 11.41 2.26 -4.39
N ARG A 99 12.64 2.49 -4.87
CA ARG A 99 13.78 1.56 -4.73
C ARG A 99 14.29 1.51 -3.30
#